data_AF-A0A4R1GF58-F1
#
_entry.id   AF-A0A4R1GF58-F1
#
_cell.length_a   1.000
_cell.length_b   1.000
_cell.length_c   1.000
_cell.angle_alpha   90.00
_cell.angle_beta   90.00
_cell.angle_gamma   90.00
#
_symmetry.space_group_name_H-M   'P 1'
#
loop_
_entity.id
_entity.type
_entity.pdbx_description
1 polymer ?
#
loop_
_entity_poly.entity_id
_entity_poly.type
_entity_poly.pdbx_seq_one_letter_code
_entity_poly.pdbx_strand_id
1 'polypeptide(L)'
;MKVLLLSKNVPKVNADRDTLLRHSYFTFLVDGISRACSHQLVRHRPASYSQQSQRYVAMKNFPFVVPDSVRGKEVTVEGKTLTYDDLMSLIGKFYEGLVDAGAPKEDARFVLPNACTTRVLFTMNGEELVHFLRLRTCTRAQWEIRKMAVEMLRILREKFPSLFSHVGPNCYYLGHCTEGEKSCGRPEDVRRFFATLGKRGA
;
A
#
# COMPACT_ATOMS: atom_id res chain seq x y z
N MET A 1 7.48 -6.10 -2.36
CA MET A 1 6.27 -5.95 -1.53
C MET A 1 5.64 -7.31 -1.27
N LYS A 2 5.30 -7.61 -0.01
CA LYS A 2 4.60 -8.82 0.41
C LYS A 2 3.35 -8.41 1.19
N VAL A 3 2.20 -8.98 0.87
CA VAL A 3 0.91 -8.72 1.54
C VAL A 3 0.43 -10.03 2.15
N LEU A 4 0.16 -10.04 3.45
CA LEU A 4 -0.28 -11.23 4.19
C LEU A 4 -1.52 -10.90 5.00
N LEU A 5 -2.57 -11.70 4.85
CA LEU A 5 -3.68 -11.73 5.80
C LEU A 5 -3.24 -12.60 7.00
N LEU A 6 -2.97 -11.97 8.14
CA LEU A 6 -2.49 -12.66 9.34
C LEU A 6 -3.63 -13.23 10.19
N SER A 7 -4.70 -12.47 10.36
CA SER A 7 -5.85 -12.91 11.13
C SER A 7 -7.14 -12.28 10.62
N LYS A 8 -8.25 -12.91 10.98
CA LYS A 8 -9.59 -12.46 10.63
C LYS A 8 -10.57 -12.86 11.73
N ASN A 9 -11.52 -11.98 11.98
CA ASN A 9 -12.72 -12.27 12.75
C ASN A 9 -13.92 -12.05 11.82
N VAL A 10 -14.70 -13.09 11.56
CA VAL A 10 -15.94 -12.99 10.77
C VAL A 10 -17.01 -13.72 11.59
N PRO A 11 -18.02 -13.01 12.12
CA PRO A 11 -19.07 -13.62 12.93
C PRO A 11 -19.79 -14.74 12.20
N LYS A 12 -20.09 -15.85 12.90
CA LYS A 12 -20.89 -16.97 12.37
C LYS A 12 -22.35 -16.80 12.77
N VAL A 13 -22.98 -15.73 12.32
CA VAL A 13 -24.39 -15.43 12.59
C VAL A 13 -25.15 -15.30 11.27
N ASN A 14 -26.44 -15.61 11.28
CA ASN A 14 -27.30 -15.38 10.12
C ASN A 14 -27.68 -13.90 10.06
N ALA A 15 -26.86 -13.12 9.37
CA ALA A 15 -27.07 -11.69 9.15
C ALA A 15 -26.74 -11.35 7.69
N ASP A 16 -27.26 -10.22 7.22
CA ASP A 16 -26.90 -9.70 5.92
C ASP A 16 -25.40 -9.34 5.86
N ARG A 17 -24.89 -9.23 4.63
CA ARG A 17 -23.47 -8.99 4.36
C ARG A 17 -22.94 -7.72 5.00
N ASP A 18 -23.72 -6.64 4.98
CA ASP A 18 -23.26 -5.33 5.43
C ASP A 18 -23.17 -5.31 6.97
N THR A 19 -24.12 -5.96 7.64
CA THR A 19 -24.04 -6.26 9.07
C THR A 19 -22.84 -7.13 9.41
N LEU A 20 -22.57 -8.20 8.65
CA LEU A 20 -21.37 -9.03 8.86
C LEU A 20 -20.08 -8.24 8.70
N LEU A 21 -19.98 -7.36 7.70
CA LEU A 21 -18.78 -6.53 7.45
C LEU A 21 -18.50 -5.58 8.62
N ARG A 22 -19.53 -4.93 9.20
CA ARG A 22 -19.36 -4.03 10.35
C ARG A 22 -18.76 -4.70 11.58
N HIS A 23 -19.10 -5.96 11.80
CA HIS A 23 -18.61 -6.76 12.93
C HIS A 23 -17.43 -7.69 12.59
N SER A 24 -16.94 -7.64 11.35
CA SER A 24 -15.75 -8.37 10.92
C SER A 24 -14.49 -7.52 11.08
N TYR A 25 -13.36 -8.16 11.37
CA TYR A 25 -12.04 -7.51 11.43
C TYR A 25 -11.02 -8.31 10.64
N PHE A 26 -10.12 -7.62 9.94
CA PHE A 26 -9.06 -8.23 9.14
C PHE A 26 -7.73 -7.57 9.47
N THR A 27 -6.74 -8.39 9.82
CA THR A 27 -5.39 -7.93 10.14
C THR A 27 -4.43 -8.32 9.02
N PHE A 28 -3.78 -7.33 8.44
CA PHE A 28 -2.79 -7.49 7.39
C PHE A 28 -1.41 -7.11 7.85
N LEU A 29 -0.41 -7.88 7.41
CA LEU A 29 0.99 -7.48 7.42
C LEU A 29 1.39 -7.14 5.99
N VAL A 30 1.85 -5.91 5.78
CA VAL A 30 2.41 -5.47 4.52
C VAL A 30 3.87 -5.12 4.73
N ASP A 31 4.72 -5.71 3.91
CA ASP A 31 6.17 -5.56 3.96
C ASP A 31 6.73 -5.08 2.63
N GLY A 32 7.74 -4.20 2.69
CA GLY A 32 8.39 -3.64 1.50
C GLY A 32 7.49 -2.69 0.71
N ILE A 33 6.72 -1.84 1.40
CA ILE A 33 6.10 -0.64 0.85
C ILE A 33 6.93 0.59 1.22
N SER A 34 6.89 1.64 0.42
CA SER A 34 7.56 2.91 0.68
C SER A 34 6.92 3.67 1.84
N ARG A 35 7.69 4.60 2.43
CA ARG A 35 7.15 5.57 3.39
C ARG A 35 6.03 6.40 2.76
N ALA A 36 6.16 6.81 1.49
CA ALA A 36 5.11 7.51 0.75
C ALA A 36 3.79 6.72 0.68
N CYS A 37 3.86 5.41 0.42
CA CYS A 37 2.68 4.54 0.41
C CYS A 37 2.08 4.41 1.82
N SER A 38 2.91 4.18 2.84
CA SER A 38 2.44 4.09 4.24
C SER A 38 1.75 5.38 4.70
N HIS A 39 2.25 6.55 4.27
CA HIS A 39 1.65 7.85 4.60
C HIS A 39 0.25 8.06 4.00
N GLN A 40 -0.08 7.39 2.90
CA GLN A 40 -1.44 7.37 2.34
C GLN A 40 -2.35 6.33 3.00
N LEU A 41 -1.77 5.22 3.45
CA LEU A 41 -2.47 4.15 4.16
C LEU A 41 -2.98 4.64 5.52
N VAL A 42 -2.12 5.25 6.35
CA VAL A 42 -2.48 5.70 7.71
C VAL A 42 -3.51 6.83 7.76
N ARG A 43 -3.93 7.38 6.61
CA ARG A 43 -5.03 8.35 6.52
C ARG A 43 -6.42 7.71 6.69
N HIS A 44 -6.50 6.39 6.59
CA HIS A 44 -7.69 5.59 6.86
C HIS A 44 -7.79 5.37 8.37
N ARG A 45 -8.49 6.28 9.05
CA ARG A 45 -8.45 6.45 10.52
C ARG A 45 -9.19 5.36 11.30
N PRO A 46 -10.31 4.77 10.83
CA PRO A 46 -10.99 3.66 11.51
C PRO A 46 -10.22 2.32 11.45
N ALA A 47 -8.95 2.35 11.83
CA ALA A 47 -8.01 1.25 11.74
C ALA A 47 -6.94 1.36 12.83
N SER A 48 -6.33 0.23 13.18
CA SER A 48 -5.17 0.17 14.08
C SER A 48 -3.91 -0.10 13.27
N TYR A 49 -2.78 0.55 13.63
CA TYR A 49 -1.51 0.44 12.92
C TYR A 49 -0.37 0.13 13.88
N SER A 50 0.56 -0.71 13.45
CA SER A 50 1.87 -0.89 14.07
C SER A 50 2.91 -0.92 12.96
N GLN A 51 3.75 0.11 12.91
CA GLN A 51 4.69 0.34 11.83
C GLN A 51 6.12 0.30 12.35
N GLN A 52 7.01 -0.28 11.55
CA GLN A 52 8.45 -0.29 11.84
C GLN A 52 8.98 1.14 12.03
N SER A 53 9.54 1.40 13.20
CA SER A 53 10.09 2.71 13.56
C SER A 53 11.53 2.87 13.09
N GLN A 54 11.81 3.96 12.38
CA GLN A 54 13.16 4.41 12.03
C GLN A 54 13.94 5.02 13.21
N ARG A 55 13.30 5.23 14.37
CA ARG A 55 13.99 5.70 15.59
C ARG A 55 14.79 4.57 16.23
N TYR A 56 14.26 3.35 16.18
CA TYR A 56 14.81 2.18 16.88
C TYR A 56 15.60 1.26 15.93
N VAL A 57 15.06 1.01 14.74
CA VAL A 57 15.70 0.12 13.76
C VAL A 57 16.69 0.93 12.92
N ALA A 58 17.97 0.61 13.03
CA ALA A 58 19.00 1.21 12.19
C ALA A 58 18.75 0.80 10.72
N MET A 59 18.79 1.79 9.84
CA MET A 59 18.50 1.60 8.41
C MET A 59 19.81 1.56 7.61
N LYS A 60 20.78 0.76 8.06
CA LYS A 60 22.02 0.52 7.30
C LYS A 60 21.67 -0.12 5.95
N ASN A 61 22.20 0.41 4.85
CA ASN A 61 21.80 0.03 3.48
C ASN A 61 20.27 -0.13 3.33
N PHE A 62 19.52 0.91 3.70
CA PHE A 62 18.08 0.86 3.79
C PHE A 62 17.43 0.33 2.49
N PRO A 63 16.45 -0.60 2.59
CA PRO A 63 15.74 -1.04 1.40
C PRO A 63 14.82 0.07 0.91
N PHE A 64 14.72 0.26 -0.41
CA PHE A 64 13.88 1.30 -1.03
C PHE A 64 13.04 0.76 -2.19
N VAL A 65 11.98 1.50 -2.53
CA VAL A 65 11.11 1.22 -3.68
C VAL A 65 11.54 2.09 -4.86
N VAL A 66 11.78 1.47 -6.02
CA VAL A 66 12.11 2.16 -7.27
C VAL A 66 10.86 2.23 -8.16
N PRO A 67 10.30 3.42 -8.42
CA PRO A 67 9.24 3.60 -9.40
C PRO A 67 9.72 3.29 -10.83
N ASP A 68 8.90 2.63 -11.63
CA ASP A 68 9.28 2.26 -13.01
C ASP A 68 9.55 3.49 -13.89
N SER A 69 8.91 4.62 -13.61
CA SER A 69 9.11 5.88 -14.34
C SER A 69 10.49 6.50 -14.17
N VAL A 70 11.29 6.04 -13.20
CA VAL A 70 12.66 6.53 -12.94
C VAL A 70 13.72 5.44 -13.10
N ARG A 71 13.31 4.18 -13.31
CA ARG A 71 14.23 3.05 -13.43
C ARG A 71 15.15 3.23 -14.63
N GLY A 72 16.46 3.06 -14.41
CA GLY A 72 17.47 3.17 -15.46
C GLY A 72 17.66 4.56 -16.05
N LYS A 73 17.03 5.60 -15.48
CA LYS A 73 17.27 6.98 -15.88
C LYS A 73 18.50 7.52 -15.16
N GLU A 74 19.31 8.23 -15.93
CA GLU A 74 20.51 8.92 -15.45
C GLU A 74 20.22 10.41 -15.30
N VAL A 75 20.79 11.01 -14.24
CA VAL A 75 20.71 12.45 -13.98
C VAL A 75 22.11 12.96 -13.66
N THR A 76 22.56 14.00 -14.37
CA THR A 76 23.84 14.65 -14.10
C THR A 76 23.64 15.86 -13.18
N VAL A 77 24.30 15.85 -12.03
CA VAL A 77 24.29 16.95 -11.05
C VAL A 77 25.74 17.27 -10.70
N GLU A 78 26.15 18.53 -10.84
CA GLU A 78 27.53 19.00 -10.55
C GLU A 78 28.62 18.12 -11.20
N GLY A 79 28.42 17.74 -12.46
CA GLY A 79 29.38 16.92 -13.23
C GLY A 79 29.39 15.43 -12.86
N LYS A 80 28.52 14.97 -11.95
CA LYS A 80 28.36 13.55 -11.61
C LYS A 80 27.06 13.02 -12.21
N THR A 81 27.16 12.01 -13.07
CA THR A 81 26.00 11.27 -13.56
C THR A 81 25.67 10.16 -12.58
N LEU A 82 24.43 10.15 -12.08
CA LEU A 82 23.93 9.20 -11.10
C LEU A 82 22.62 8.59 -11.57
N THR A 83 22.44 7.30 -11.30
CA THR A 83 21.13 6.65 -11.35
C THR A 83 20.37 6.88 -10.05
N TYR A 84 19.09 6.50 -10.04
CA TYR A 84 18.28 6.50 -8.82
C TYR A 84 18.93 5.64 -7.72
N ASP A 85 19.39 4.45 -8.07
CA ASP A 85 20.03 3.49 -7.15
C ASP A 85 21.36 4.02 -6.58
N ASP A 86 22.15 4.73 -7.39
CA ASP A 86 23.38 5.38 -6.93
C ASP A 86 23.10 6.44 -5.87
N LEU A 87 22.09 7.30 -6.11
CA LEU A 87 21.69 8.32 -5.15
C LEU A 87 21.15 7.72 -3.85
N MET A 88 20.31 6.68 -3.93
CA MET A 88 19.81 5.98 -2.73
C MET A 88 20.95 5.37 -1.93
N SER A 89 21.94 4.76 -2.61
CA SER A 89 23.13 4.19 -1.99
C SER A 89 23.98 5.27 -1.31
N LEU A 90 24.15 6.43 -1.93
CA LEU A 90 24.86 7.58 -1.35
C LEU A 90 24.16 8.09 -0.09
N ILE A 91 22.83 8.25 -0.12
CA ILE A 91 22.04 8.65 1.05
C ILE A 91 22.20 7.65 2.19
N GLY A 92 22.22 6.35 1.88
CA GLY A 92 22.39 5.29 2.88
C GLY A 92 23.74 5.39 3.59
N LYS A 93 24.83 5.55 2.81
CA LYS A 93 26.17 5.76 3.35
C LYS A 93 26.27 7.06 4.17
N PHE A 94 25.62 8.13 3.73
CA PHE A 94 25.61 9.39 4.46
C PHE A 94 24.86 9.27 5.81
N TYR A 95 23.69 8.59 5.81
CA TYR A 95 22.96 8.26 7.03
C TYR A 95 23.84 7.47 8.02
N GLU A 96 24.56 6.45 7.53
CA GLU A 96 25.49 5.68 8.35
C GLU A 96 26.60 6.56 8.94
N GLY A 97 27.21 7.42 8.12
CA GLY A 97 28.22 8.38 8.58
C GLY A 97 27.71 9.34 9.65
N LEU A 98 26.47 9.83 9.56
CA LEU A 98 25.86 10.66 10.60
C LEU A 98 25.72 9.90 11.93
N VAL A 99 25.25 8.65 11.87
CA VAL A 99 25.10 7.80 13.07
C VAL A 99 26.47 7.49 13.69
N ASP A 100 27.47 7.16 12.87
CA ASP A 100 28.83 6.87 13.32
C ASP A 100 29.53 8.12 13.90
N ALA A 101 29.16 9.32 13.42
CA ALA A 101 29.56 10.61 14.00
C ALA A 101 28.80 10.99 15.29
N GLY A 102 27.94 10.12 15.80
CA GLY A 102 27.24 10.30 17.08
C GLY A 102 25.86 10.94 16.98
N ALA A 103 25.32 11.21 15.78
CA ALA A 103 23.96 11.73 15.64
C ALA A 103 22.92 10.68 16.07
N PRO A 104 21.90 11.03 16.87
CA PRO A 104 20.80 10.14 17.19
C PRO A 104 20.10 9.64 15.92
N LYS A 105 19.71 8.36 15.89
CA LYS A 105 19.01 7.75 14.73
C LYS A 105 17.74 8.52 14.33
N GLU A 106 17.05 9.13 15.31
CA GLU A 106 15.83 9.86 15.05
C GLU A 106 16.03 11.19 14.32
N ASP A 107 17.24 11.75 14.37
CA ASP A 107 17.65 12.95 13.63
C ASP A 107 18.33 12.55 12.33
N ALA A 108 19.27 11.60 12.39
CA ALA A 108 19.99 11.11 11.20
C ALA A 108 19.02 10.62 10.11
N ARG A 109 17.89 10.00 10.47
CA ARG A 109 16.89 9.51 9.51
C ARG A 109 16.25 10.61 8.65
N PHE A 110 16.41 11.90 8.96
CA PHE A 110 15.81 12.99 8.19
C PHE A 110 16.35 13.04 6.75
N VAL A 111 17.52 12.45 6.49
CA VAL A 111 18.04 12.29 5.12
C VAL A 111 17.38 11.13 4.36
N LEU A 112 16.71 10.21 5.05
CA LEU A 112 16.11 9.03 4.40
C LEU A 112 14.92 9.45 3.53
N PRO A 113 14.84 8.96 2.28
CA PRO A 113 13.84 9.42 1.33
C PRO A 113 12.49 8.76 1.58
N ASN A 114 11.45 9.35 0.99
CA ASN A 114 10.10 8.77 0.95
C ASN A 114 10.03 7.37 0.32
N ALA A 115 11.02 7.01 -0.50
CA ALA A 115 11.15 5.69 -1.10
C ALA A 115 11.66 4.61 -0.14
N CYS A 116 12.22 4.99 1.02
CA CYS A 116 12.64 4.04 2.05
C CYS A 116 11.46 3.12 2.39
N THR A 117 11.72 1.82 2.40
CA THR A 117 10.70 0.83 2.69
C THR A 117 10.39 0.78 4.18
N THR A 118 9.23 0.22 4.48
CA THR A 118 8.73 0.00 5.82
C THR A 118 7.82 -1.22 5.83
N ARG A 119 7.64 -1.76 7.03
CA ARG A 119 6.68 -2.82 7.33
C ARG A 119 5.57 -2.26 8.20
N VAL A 120 4.33 -2.56 7.87
CA VAL A 120 3.14 -2.11 8.60
C VAL A 120 2.22 -3.31 8.85
N LEU A 121 1.93 -3.55 10.11
CA LEU A 121 0.82 -4.36 10.57
C LEU A 121 -0.39 -3.43 10.74
N PHE A 122 -1.55 -3.79 10.20
CA PHE A 122 -2.76 -3.01 10.43
C PHE A 122 -4.02 -3.86 10.47
N THR A 123 -5.01 -3.38 11.22
CA THR A 123 -6.32 -4.01 11.36
C THR A 123 -7.40 -3.02 10.98
N MET A 124 -8.31 -3.43 10.11
CA MET A 124 -9.52 -2.69 9.74
C MET A 124 -10.75 -3.53 10.03
N ASN A 125 -11.85 -2.91 10.43
CA ASN A 125 -13.14 -3.61 10.35
C ASN A 125 -13.53 -3.81 8.86
N GLY A 126 -14.50 -4.67 8.59
CA GLY A 126 -14.89 -4.98 7.21
C GLY A 126 -15.46 -3.77 6.46
N GLU A 127 -16.18 -2.88 7.14
CA GLU A 127 -16.75 -1.66 6.56
C GLU A 127 -15.67 -0.67 6.10
N GLU A 128 -14.72 -0.35 6.98
CA GLU A 128 -13.56 0.50 6.65
C GLU A 128 -12.69 -0.16 5.57
N LEU A 129 -12.52 -1.48 5.63
CA LEU A 129 -11.76 -2.21 4.61
C LEU A 129 -12.42 -2.09 3.23
N VAL A 130 -13.75 -2.19 3.14
CA VAL A 130 -14.49 -1.97 1.88
C VAL A 130 -14.31 -0.51 1.41
N HIS A 131 -14.42 0.46 2.31
CA HIS A 131 -14.17 1.87 1.99
C HIS A 131 -12.75 2.11 1.45
N PHE A 132 -11.74 1.59 2.16
CA PHE A 132 -10.33 1.63 1.78
C PHE A 132 -10.13 1.04 0.37
N LEU A 133 -10.66 -0.16 0.13
CA LEU A 133 -10.50 -0.86 -1.14
C LEU A 133 -11.17 -0.09 -2.28
N ARG A 134 -12.36 0.49 -2.07
CA ARG A 134 -13.04 1.33 -3.07
C ARG A 134 -12.21 2.53 -3.52
N LEU A 135 -11.51 3.17 -2.58
CA LEU A 135 -10.67 4.33 -2.89
C LEU A 135 -9.31 3.92 -3.45
N ARG A 136 -8.67 2.89 -2.87
CA ARG A 136 -7.27 2.56 -3.17
C ARG A 136 -7.09 1.60 -4.33
N THR A 137 -8.12 0.88 -4.76
CA THR A 137 -8.08 0.09 -6.01
C THR A 137 -8.36 0.92 -7.27
N CYS A 138 -8.77 2.18 -7.12
CA CYS A 138 -9.01 3.10 -8.25
C CYS A 138 -7.70 3.38 -9.03
N THR A 139 -7.79 3.45 -10.35
CA THR A 139 -6.65 3.75 -11.24
C THR A 139 -6.05 5.14 -11.05
N ARG A 140 -6.73 6.03 -10.32
CA ARG A 140 -6.20 7.34 -9.91
C ARG A 140 -5.38 7.31 -8.63
N ALA A 141 -5.55 6.28 -7.81
CA ALA A 141 -4.69 6.09 -6.65
C ALA A 141 -3.25 5.84 -7.14
N GLN A 142 -2.27 6.32 -6.36
CA GLN A 142 -0.85 6.11 -6.66
C GLN A 142 -0.61 4.61 -6.88
N TRP A 143 0.20 4.28 -7.89
CA TRP A 143 0.41 2.92 -8.36
C TRP A 143 0.78 1.93 -7.24
N GLU A 144 1.54 2.36 -6.24
CA GLU A 144 2.05 1.49 -5.17
C GLU A 144 0.94 1.07 -4.21
N ILE A 145 0.22 2.04 -3.63
CA ILE A 145 -0.92 1.75 -2.74
C ILE A 145 -2.03 1.02 -3.49
N ARG A 146 -2.18 1.29 -4.80
CA ARG A 146 -3.11 0.54 -5.65
C ARG A 146 -2.71 -0.91 -5.81
N LYS A 147 -1.44 -1.18 -6.09
CA LYS A 147 -0.92 -2.56 -6.19
C LYS A 147 -1.11 -3.31 -4.87
N MET A 148 -0.84 -2.66 -3.74
CA MET A 148 -1.08 -3.21 -2.40
C MET A 148 -2.56 -3.54 -2.18
N ALA A 149 -3.46 -2.59 -2.44
CA ALA A 149 -4.90 -2.76 -2.23
C ALA A 149 -5.51 -3.84 -3.16
N VAL A 150 -5.06 -3.93 -4.41
CA VAL A 150 -5.51 -4.98 -5.34
C VAL A 150 -5.07 -6.37 -4.84
N GLU A 151 -3.85 -6.49 -4.34
CA GLU A 151 -3.36 -7.75 -3.78
C GLU A 151 -4.12 -8.16 -2.51
N MET A 152 -4.41 -7.19 -1.62
CA MET A 152 -5.29 -7.42 -0.47
C MET A 152 -6.67 -7.93 -0.90
N LEU A 153 -7.30 -7.28 -1.89
CA LEU A 153 -8.61 -7.68 -2.41
C LEU A 153 -8.58 -9.06 -3.05
N ARG A 154 -7.51 -9.42 -3.77
CA ARG A 154 -7.32 -10.76 -4.32
C ARG A 154 -7.35 -11.82 -3.22
N ILE A 155 -6.57 -11.64 -2.16
CA ILE A 155 -6.56 -12.55 -0.99
C ILE A 155 -7.95 -12.64 -0.34
N LEU A 156 -8.63 -11.51 -0.18
CA LEU A 156 -9.97 -11.46 0.42
C LEU A 156 -11.02 -12.18 -0.43
N ARG A 157 -10.99 -12.03 -1.75
CA ARG A 157 -11.92 -12.71 -2.67
C ARG A 157 -11.68 -14.21 -2.75
N GLU A 158 -10.44 -14.64 -2.70
CA GLU A 158 -10.10 -16.06 -2.67
C GLU A 158 -10.56 -16.73 -1.37
N LYS A 159 -10.46 -16.05 -0.22
CA LYS A 159 -10.80 -16.61 1.10
C LYS A 159 -12.24 -16.36 1.55
N PHE A 160 -12.85 -15.24 1.14
CA PHE A 160 -14.17 -14.77 1.58
C PHE A 160 -14.98 -14.21 0.39
N PRO A 161 -15.26 -15.04 -0.63
CA PRO A 161 -15.94 -14.57 -1.85
C PRO A 161 -17.33 -13.99 -1.60
N SER A 162 -18.08 -14.52 -0.62
CA SER A 162 -19.40 -14.00 -0.24
C SER A 162 -19.35 -12.56 0.28
N LEU A 163 -18.24 -12.17 0.93
CA LEU A 163 -18.05 -10.83 1.48
C LEU A 163 -17.41 -9.87 0.47
N PHE A 164 -16.52 -10.32 -0.42
CA PHE A 164 -15.67 -9.40 -1.19
C PHE A 164 -15.75 -9.49 -2.73
N SER A 165 -16.52 -10.44 -3.30
CA SER A 165 -16.65 -10.57 -4.77
C SER A 165 -17.20 -9.31 -5.46
N HIS A 166 -18.08 -8.59 -4.78
CA HIS A 166 -18.68 -7.34 -5.24
C HIS A 166 -17.83 -6.09 -4.94
N VAL A 167 -16.72 -6.24 -4.19
CA VAL A 167 -15.86 -5.13 -3.76
C VAL A 167 -14.81 -4.83 -4.83
N GLY A 168 -14.59 -3.55 -5.11
CA GLY A 168 -13.63 -3.03 -6.07
C GLY A 168 -13.65 -1.50 -6.05
N PRO A 169 -13.06 -0.81 -7.04
CA PRO A 169 -13.15 0.65 -7.11
C PRO A 169 -14.60 1.10 -7.29
N ASN A 170 -14.92 2.36 -7.01
CA ASN A 170 -16.31 2.87 -7.10
C ASN A 170 -16.99 2.55 -8.45
N CYS A 171 -16.28 2.62 -9.57
CA CYS A 171 -16.85 2.25 -10.87
C CYS A 171 -17.31 0.78 -10.98
N TYR A 172 -16.69 -0.13 -10.22
CA TYR A 172 -17.11 -1.52 -10.10
C TYR A 172 -18.16 -1.70 -9.00
N TYR A 173 -17.90 -1.14 -7.80
CA TYR A 173 -18.76 -1.32 -6.63
C TYR A 173 -20.15 -0.66 -6.79
N LEU A 174 -20.21 0.55 -7.36
CA LEU A 174 -21.46 1.32 -7.57
C LEU A 174 -22.02 1.19 -9.00
N GLY A 175 -21.31 0.49 -9.88
CA GLY A 175 -21.66 0.40 -11.31
C GLY A 175 -21.39 1.68 -12.12
N HIS A 176 -20.90 2.77 -11.52
CA HIS A 176 -20.57 4.03 -12.23
C HIS A 176 -19.37 4.76 -11.60
N CYS A 177 -18.65 5.54 -12.41
CA CYS A 177 -17.48 6.29 -11.95
C CYS A 177 -17.91 7.54 -11.17
N THR A 178 -17.37 7.74 -9.97
CA THR A 178 -17.69 8.90 -9.11
C THR A 178 -16.71 10.07 -9.26
N GLU A 179 -15.74 9.98 -10.18
CA GLU A 179 -14.64 10.94 -10.29
C GLU A 179 -14.95 12.12 -11.23
N GLY A 180 -16.09 12.11 -11.92
CA GLY A 180 -16.50 13.16 -12.85
C GLY A 180 -15.44 13.45 -13.92
N GLU A 181 -15.09 14.73 -14.09
CA GLU A 181 -14.05 15.21 -15.00
C GLU A 181 -12.68 14.58 -14.75
N LYS A 182 -12.41 14.14 -13.51
CA LYS A 182 -11.14 13.53 -13.15
C LYS A 182 -11.13 12.03 -13.42
N SER A 183 -12.13 11.48 -14.10
CA SER A 183 -12.18 10.07 -14.51
C SER A 183 -10.93 9.65 -15.27
N CYS A 184 -10.54 8.38 -15.12
CA CYS A 184 -9.44 7.81 -15.91
C CYS A 184 -9.79 7.54 -17.37
N GLY A 185 -11.04 7.82 -17.80
CA GLY A 185 -11.53 7.59 -19.16
C GLY A 185 -11.82 6.13 -19.53
N ARG A 186 -11.52 5.16 -18.65
CA ARG A 186 -11.61 3.72 -18.92
C ARG A 186 -12.36 2.89 -17.85
N PRO A 187 -13.55 3.31 -17.38
CA PRO A 187 -14.26 2.59 -16.31
C PRO A 187 -14.66 1.17 -16.70
N GLU A 188 -14.90 0.89 -17.97
CA GLU A 188 -15.28 -0.43 -18.47
C GLU A 188 -14.15 -1.45 -18.35
N ASP A 189 -12.94 -1.08 -18.76
CA ASP A 189 -11.74 -1.92 -18.62
C ASP A 189 -11.48 -2.27 -17.16
N VAL A 190 -11.64 -1.27 -16.29
CA VAL A 190 -11.50 -1.44 -14.84
C VAL A 190 -12.57 -2.41 -14.33
N ARG A 191 -13.83 -2.24 -14.73
CA ARG A 191 -14.91 -3.17 -14.35
C ARG A 191 -14.63 -4.60 -14.81
N ARG A 192 -14.15 -4.79 -16.04
CA ARG A 192 -13.79 -6.13 -16.57
C ARG A 192 -12.67 -6.77 -15.76
N PHE A 193 -11.62 -6.02 -15.42
CA PHE A 193 -10.53 -6.52 -14.56
C PHE A 193 -11.03 -6.94 -13.17
N PHE A 194 -11.84 -6.11 -12.51
CA PHE A 194 -12.39 -6.46 -11.20
C PHE A 194 -13.49 -7.52 -11.26
N ALA A 195 -14.07 -7.83 -12.42
CA ALA A 195 -15.00 -8.96 -12.55
C ALA A 195 -14.29 -10.34 -12.55
N THR A 196 -13.00 -10.36 -12.87
CA THR A 196 -12.19 -11.60 -12.95
C THR A 196 -11.21 -11.76 -11.79
N LEU A 197 -10.86 -10.68 -11.08
CA LEU A 197 -9.91 -10.70 -9.97
C LEU A 197 -10.29 -11.73 -8.88
N GLY A 198 -9.38 -12.67 -8.60
CA GLY A 198 -9.52 -13.69 -7.54
C GLY A 198 -10.32 -14.95 -7.94
N LYS A 199 -10.77 -15.06 -9.19
CA LYS A 199 -11.28 -16.32 -9.75
C LYS A 199 -10.08 -17.22 -10.12
N ARG A 200 -10.04 -18.45 -9.60
CA ARG A 200 -9.04 -19.44 -10.03
C ARG A 200 -9.45 -19.98 -11.40
N GLY A 201 -8.57 -19.83 -12.40
CA GLY A 201 -8.75 -20.39 -13.75
C GLY A 201 -9.45 -19.46 -14.74
N ALA A 202 -8.65 -18.69 -15.48
CA ALA A 202 -8.79 -18.52 -16.92
C ALA A 202 -7.48 -18.99 -17.54
#